data_AF-A0A0M8YBB8-F1
#
_entry.id   AF-A0A0M8YBB8-F1
#
_cell.length_a   1.000
_cell.length_b   1.000
_cell.length_c   1.000
_cell.angle_alpha   90.00
_cell.angle_beta   90.00
_cell.angle_gamma   90.00
#
_symmetry.space_group_name_H-M   'P 1'
#
loop_
_entity.id
_entity.type
_entity.pdbx_description
1 polymer ?
#
loop_
_entity_poly.entity_id
_entity_poly.type
_entity_poly.pdbx_seq_one_letter_code
_entity_poly.pdbx_strand_id
1 'polypeptide(L)'
;MGDRLAVPALLSDWLFTSAFGVYMLAALLCSAEYALTRHAANPPAFAVRLGRSGVALTVLGGLLHLGSVVLRGVATGRVPWGNMYEYLSAVGLIAVAAWLYLVFRYDMRRMSVFVLLPIASLLFLAGNRLYAEAAPLVPPLRSYWIIIHVAAAIMASGVFLLSGVVSALHLASSGEFTRKGKPSGRRLPPAEHLDKIAYRTGTVGFLTLTFAIITGAVWAEQAWGRFWGWDPKETVAFVSWVCYAAYLHARATAGWRGRRSAWLNVIGMVVVLFNLFFVNLVAVGLHSYAGVD
;
A
#
# COMPACT_ATOMS: atom_id res chain seq x y z
N MET A 1 20.06 20.92 24.50
CA MET A 1 19.02 19.89 24.29
C MET A 1 18.60 19.73 22.83
N GLY A 2 18.95 20.66 21.92
CA GLY A 2 18.64 20.60 20.49
C GLY A 2 19.38 19.51 19.69
N ASP A 3 20.63 19.18 20.03
CA ASP A 3 21.43 18.25 19.20
C ASP A 3 21.07 16.75 19.38
N ARG A 4 20.52 16.35 20.53
CA ARG A 4 20.21 14.93 20.79
C ARG A 4 18.96 14.42 20.07
N LEU A 5 18.05 15.31 19.69
CA LEU A 5 16.84 14.97 18.93
C LEU A 5 17.10 15.00 17.40
N ALA A 6 18.16 15.68 16.95
CA ALA A 6 18.53 15.75 15.54
C ALA A 6 19.09 14.43 15.00
N VAL A 7 19.85 13.67 15.80
CA VAL A 7 20.50 12.43 15.33
C VAL A 7 19.49 11.35 14.92
N PRO A 8 18.46 11.02 15.73
CA PRO A 8 17.45 10.02 15.32
C PRO A 8 16.66 10.44 14.08
N ALA A 9 16.34 11.74 13.94
CA ALA A 9 15.65 12.27 12.76
C ALA A 9 16.50 12.10 11.49
N LEU A 10 17.76 12.54 11.53
CA LEU A 10 18.70 12.38 10.42
C LEU A 10 18.87 10.92 10.03
N LEU A 11 19.11 10.03 11.00
CA LEU A 11 19.24 8.59 10.75
C LEU A 11 17.97 8.01 10.13
N SER A 12 16.78 8.47 10.57
CA SER A 12 15.51 8.09 9.94
C SER A 12 15.50 8.40 8.45
N ASP A 13 15.95 9.59 8.06
CA ASP A 13 15.92 10.06 6.67
C ASP A 13 16.97 9.32 5.80
N TRP A 14 18.16 9.05 6.35
CA TRP A 14 19.17 8.19 5.73
C TRP A 14 18.65 6.77 5.51
N LEU A 15 17.99 6.18 6.50
CA LEU A 15 17.39 4.85 6.40
C LEU A 15 16.24 4.83 5.40
N PHE A 16 15.40 5.86 5.34
CA PHE A 16 14.33 5.98 4.34
C PHE A 16 14.89 5.97 2.93
N THR A 17 15.89 6.81 2.68
CA THR A 17 16.54 6.94 1.36
C THR A 17 17.25 5.66 0.97
N SER A 18 17.93 5.02 1.93
CA SER A 18 18.58 3.72 1.75
C SER A 18 17.56 2.63 1.43
N ALA A 19 16.45 2.56 2.16
CA ALA A 19 15.38 1.61 1.90
C ALA A 19 14.78 1.79 0.50
N PHE A 20 14.53 3.03 0.08
CA PHE A 20 14.09 3.33 -1.28
C PHE A 20 15.07 2.83 -2.34
N GLY A 21 16.37 3.13 -2.19
CA GLY A 21 17.41 2.64 -3.11
C GLY A 21 17.47 1.11 -3.18
N VAL A 22 17.37 0.44 -2.02
CA VAL A 22 17.34 -1.03 -1.93
C VAL A 22 16.08 -1.62 -2.58
N TYR A 23 14.90 -1.01 -2.39
CA TYR A 23 13.67 -1.44 -3.07
C TYR A 23 13.73 -1.25 -4.58
N MET A 24 14.36 -0.17 -5.06
CA MET A 24 14.57 0.03 -6.50
C MET A 24 15.48 -1.05 -7.08
N LEU A 25 16.59 -1.38 -6.41
CA LEU A 25 17.44 -2.48 -6.83
C LEU A 25 16.70 -3.83 -6.79
N ALA A 26 15.92 -4.09 -5.73
CA ALA A 26 15.08 -5.28 -5.63
C ALA A 26 14.08 -5.37 -6.79
N ALA A 27 13.42 -4.26 -7.13
CA ALA A 27 12.47 -4.17 -8.25
C ALA A 27 13.17 -4.44 -9.59
N LEU A 28 14.39 -3.94 -9.81
CA LEU A 28 15.18 -4.23 -11.01
C LEU A 28 15.53 -5.71 -11.12
N LEU A 29 16.00 -6.35 -10.04
CA LEU A 29 16.31 -7.78 -10.03
C LEU A 29 15.06 -8.65 -10.27
N CYS A 30 13.93 -8.30 -9.63
CA CYS A 30 12.65 -8.97 -9.85
C CYS A 30 12.12 -8.76 -11.29
N SER A 31 12.35 -7.58 -11.86
CA SER A 31 12.01 -7.28 -13.26
C SER A 31 12.82 -8.14 -14.22
N ALA A 32 14.13 -8.31 -13.95
CA ALA A 32 15.01 -9.18 -14.72
C ALA A 32 14.59 -10.65 -14.60
N GLU A 33 14.29 -11.17 -13.39
CA GLU A 33 13.71 -12.51 -13.23
C GLU A 33 12.44 -12.65 -14.07
N TYR A 34 11.49 -11.73 -13.94
CA TYR A 34 10.23 -11.80 -14.67
C TYR A 34 10.45 -11.76 -16.20
N ALA A 35 11.30 -10.88 -16.71
CA ALA A 35 11.58 -10.76 -18.14
C ALA A 35 12.21 -12.04 -18.72
N LEU A 36 13.13 -12.67 -17.98
CA LEU A 36 13.83 -13.88 -18.40
C LEU A 36 12.97 -15.14 -18.25
N THR A 37 11.99 -15.15 -17.34
CA THR A 37 11.21 -16.35 -17.01
C THR A 37 9.77 -16.33 -17.55
N ARG A 38 9.24 -15.17 -17.96
CA ARG A 38 7.83 -15.03 -18.39
C ARG A 38 7.44 -15.98 -19.52
N HIS A 39 8.35 -16.41 -20.39
CA HIS A 39 8.06 -17.36 -21.48
C HIS A 39 8.77 -18.71 -21.30
N ALA A 40 9.62 -18.86 -20.29
CA ALA A 40 10.48 -20.02 -20.14
C ALA A 40 9.73 -21.19 -19.48
N ALA A 41 9.74 -22.37 -20.10
CA ALA A 41 9.27 -23.60 -19.45
C ALA A 41 10.20 -23.99 -18.29
N ASN A 42 11.51 -23.95 -18.53
CA ASN A 42 12.56 -24.18 -17.56
C ASN A 42 13.35 -22.87 -17.37
N PRO A 43 13.13 -22.12 -16.29
CA PRO A 43 13.83 -20.85 -16.07
C PRO A 43 15.33 -21.09 -15.85
N PRO A 44 16.22 -20.29 -16.45
CA PRO A 44 17.66 -20.45 -16.27
C PRO A 44 18.04 -20.20 -14.81
N ALA A 45 19.01 -20.98 -14.29
CA ALA A 45 19.42 -20.91 -12.88
C ALA A 45 19.82 -19.49 -12.45
N PHE A 46 20.47 -18.73 -13.35
CA PHE A 46 20.83 -17.33 -13.11
C PHE A 46 19.59 -16.44 -12.89
N ALA A 47 18.52 -16.57 -13.68
CA ALA A 47 17.30 -15.78 -13.49
C ALA A 47 16.63 -16.08 -12.15
N VAL A 48 16.63 -17.34 -11.72
CA VAL A 48 16.12 -17.74 -10.39
C VAL A 48 16.96 -17.12 -9.28
N ARG A 49 18.29 -17.05 -9.43
CA ARG A 49 19.19 -16.38 -8.48
C ARG A 49 18.88 -14.88 -8.39
N LEU A 50 18.66 -14.19 -9.52
CA LEU A 50 18.25 -12.77 -9.51
C LEU A 50 16.97 -12.55 -8.70
N GLY A 51 15.95 -13.38 -8.91
CA GLY A 51 14.71 -13.31 -8.15
C GLY A 51 14.89 -13.49 -6.65
N ARG A 52 15.68 -14.49 -6.25
CA ARG A 52 15.98 -14.76 -4.83
C ARG A 52 16.74 -13.59 -4.20
N SER A 53 17.73 -13.04 -4.91
CA SER A 53 18.44 -11.83 -4.48
C SER A 53 17.50 -10.63 -4.38
N GLY A 54 16.55 -10.47 -5.30
CA GLY A 54 15.52 -9.43 -5.23
C GLY A 54 14.64 -9.54 -3.98
N VAL A 55 14.24 -10.75 -3.59
CA VAL A 55 13.51 -10.97 -2.32
C VAL A 55 14.38 -10.67 -1.11
N ALA A 56 15.64 -11.11 -1.09
CA ALA A 56 16.56 -10.82 0.00
C ALA A 56 16.77 -9.30 0.17
N LEU A 57 16.92 -8.56 -0.93
CA LEU A 57 16.97 -7.10 -0.91
C LEU A 57 15.65 -6.49 -0.46
N THR A 58 14.50 -7.06 -0.81
CA THR A 58 13.20 -6.59 -0.31
C THR A 58 13.11 -6.73 1.21
N VAL A 59 13.61 -7.83 1.78
CA VAL A 59 13.70 -8.01 3.25
C VAL A 59 14.62 -6.97 3.87
N LEU A 60 15.82 -6.77 3.31
CA LEU A 60 16.75 -5.74 3.79
C LEU A 60 16.14 -4.35 3.73
N GLY A 61 15.52 -3.98 2.60
CA GLY A 61 14.80 -2.72 2.43
C GLY A 61 13.68 -2.56 3.47
N GLY A 62 12.93 -3.64 3.74
CA GLY A 62 11.90 -3.70 4.78
C GLY A 62 12.45 -3.40 6.18
N LEU A 63 13.60 -3.96 6.52
CA LEU A 63 14.25 -3.74 7.81
C LEU A 63 14.77 -2.29 7.95
N LEU A 64 15.40 -1.76 6.89
CA LEU A 64 15.84 -0.36 6.85
C LEU A 64 14.66 0.60 6.94
N HIS A 65 13.56 0.31 6.23
CA HIS A 65 12.34 1.11 6.23
C HIS A 65 11.65 1.08 7.60
N LEU A 66 11.57 -0.08 8.24
CA LEU A 66 11.09 -0.19 9.61
C LEU A 66 11.96 0.63 10.57
N GLY A 67 13.29 0.54 10.44
CA GLY A 67 14.22 1.36 11.22
C GLY A 67 14.00 2.86 11.03
N SER A 68 13.75 3.30 9.78
CA SER A 68 13.39 4.69 9.47
C SER A 68 12.14 5.14 10.22
N VAL A 69 11.05 4.38 10.13
CA VAL A 69 9.79 4.69 10.82
C VAL A 69 10.00 4.73 12.34
N VAL A 70 10.67 3.74 12.92
CA VAL A 70 10.93 3.69 14.37
C VAL A 70 11.77 4.88 14.83
N LEU A 71 12.88 5.19 14.16
CA LEU A 71 13.74 6.31 14.53
C LEU A 71 13.03 7.65 14.41
N ARG A 72 12.12 7.79 13.42
CA ARG A 72 11.30 8.99 13.28
C ARG A 72 10.32 9.17 14.45
N GLY A 73 9.74 8.07 14.92
CA GLY A 73 8.91 8.08 16.12
C GLY A 73 9.70 8.46 17.38
N VAL A 74 10.92 7.91 17.52
CA VAL A 74 11.85 8.25 18.61
C VAL A 74 12.24 9.73 18.57
N ALA A 75 12.53 10.28 17.39
CA ALA A 75 12.91 11.68 17.22
C ALA A 75 11.80 12.66 17.67
N THR A 76 10.55 12.30 17.43
CA THR A 76 9.38 13.17 17.65
C THR A 76 8.65 12.87 18.96
N GLY A 77 8.94 11.75 19.63
CA GLY A 77 8.25 11.31 20.85
C GLY A 77 6.78 10.91 20.61
N ARG A 78 6.42 10.58 19.37
CA ARG A 78 5.05 10.25 18.93
C ARG A 78 5.06 9.18 17.85
N VAL A 79 3.87 8.71 17.49
CA VAL A 79 3.73 7.87 16.29
C VAL A 79 4.02 8.67 15.01
N PRO A 80 4.82 8.13 14.08
CA PRO A 80 5.29 8.83 12.87
C PRO A 80 4.31 8.62 11.70
N TRP A 81 3.09 9.13 11.84
CA TRP A 81 2.07 9.19 10.76
C TRP A 81 1.22 10.45 10.86
N GLY A 82 1.86 11.58 11.19
CA GLY A 82 1.23 12.88 11.40
C GLY A 82 1.14 13.78 10.18
N ASN A 83 1.76 13.39 9.06
CA ASN A 83 1.73 14.11 7.77
C ASN A 83 1.76 13.10 6.60
N MET A 84 1.67 13.59 5.36
CA MET A 84 1.60 12.70 4.19
C MET A 84 2.88 11.92 3.90
N TYR A 85 4.08 12.47 4.13
CA TYR A 85 5.33 11.72 4.01
C TYR A 85 5.33 10.51 4.96
N GLU A 86 5.02 10.77 6.23
CA GLU A 86 4.97 9.76 7.28
C GLU A 86 3.87 8.72 7.00
N TYR A 87 2.69 9.16 6.58
CA TYR A 87 1.58 8.27 6.21
C TYR A 87 1.93 7.36 5.02
N LEU A 88 2.45 7.91 3.92
CA LEU A 88 2.81 7.12 2.74
C LEU A 88 3.99 6.17 3.03
N SER A 89 4.95 6.60 3.84
CA SER A 89 6.03 5.75 4.32
C SER A 89 5.47 4.54 5.08
N ALA A 90 4.56 4.75 6.03
CA ALA A 90 3.93 3.68 6.79
C ALA A 90 3.05 2.75 5.91
N VAL A 91 2.31 3.31 4.95
CA VAL A 91 1.53 2.52 3.96
C VAL A 91 2.46 1.63 3.14
N GLY A 92 3.58 2.17 2.65
CA GLY A 92 4.59 1.41 1.93
C GLY A 92 5.16 0.26 2.76
N LEU A 93 5.46 0.51 4.05
CA LEU A 93 5.98 -0.51 4.95
C LEU A 93 4.98 -1.65 5.16
N ILE A 94 3.69 -1.34 5.39
CA ILE A 94 2.64 -2.36 5.48
C ILE A 94 2.52 -3.15 4.16
N ALA A 95 2.55 -2.47 3.02
CA ALA A 95 2.47 -3.13 1.72
C ALA A 95 3.65 -4.09 1.48
N VAL A 96 4.87 -3.70 1.86
CA VAL A 96 6.05 -4.58 1.79
C VAL A 96 5.93 -5.76 2.74
N ALA A 97 5.53 -5.53 3.98
CA ALA A 97 5.37 -6.61 4.97
C ALA A 97 4.32 -7.63 4.51
N ALA A 98 3.16 -7.17 4.05
CA ALA A 98 2.12 -8.02 3.52
C ALA A 98 2.56 -8.71 2.21
N TRP A 99 3.36 -8.06 1.35
CA TRP A 99 3.93 -8.69 0.17
C TRP A 99 4.91 -9.81 0.52
N LEU A 100 5.84 -9.57 1.44
CA LEU A 100 6.79 -10.57 1.92
C LEU A 100 6.05 -11.78 2.53
N TYR A 101 4.99 -11.54 3.30
CA TYR A 101 4.11 -12.61 3.77
C TYR A 101 3.57 -13.46 2.60
N LEU A 102 3.08 -12.84 1.52
CA LEU A 102 2.59 -13.57 0.35
C LEU A 102 3.70 -14.32 -0.38
N VAL A 103 4.89 -13.73 -0.51
CA VAL A 103 6.06 -14.37 -1.12
C VAL A 103 6.44 -15.63 -0.35
N PHE A 104 6.54 -15.57 0.97
CA PHE A 104 6.93 -16.71 1.79
C PHE A 104 5.82 -17.76 1.93
N ARG A 105 4.55 -17.33 1.98
CA ARG A 105 3.42 -18.23 2.22
C ARG A 105 2.91 -18.94 0.96
N TYR A 106 3.03 -18.30 -0.21
CA TYR A 106 2.41 -18.75 -1.47
C TYR A 106 3.39 -18.79 -2.66
N ASP A 107 4.71 -18.62 -2.45
CA ASP A 107 5.75 -18.59 -3.50
C ASP A 107 5.44 -17.61 -4.65
N MET A 108 4.91 -16.43 -4.32
CA MET A 108 4.55 -15.39 -5.29
C MET A 108 5.74 -14.56 -5.79
N ARG A 109 6.98 -15.01 -5.55
CA ARG A 109 8.21 -14.24 -5.81
C ARG A 109 8.25 -13.58 -7.19
N ARG A 110 7.91 -14.31 -8.26
CA ARG A 110 8.02 -13.82 -9.65
C ARG A 110 7.15 -12.59 -9.92
N MET A 111 6.11 -12.37 -9.11
CA MET A 111 5.20 -11.23 -9.24
C MET A 111 5.69 -9.99 -8.48
N SER A 112 6.84 -10.06 -7.79
CA SER A 112 7.32 -8.98 -6.92
C SER A 112 7.51 -7.66 -7.65
N VAL A 113 7.88 -7.68 -8.94
CA VAL A 113 8.00 -6.46 -9.74
C VAL A 113 6.70 -5.64 -9.77
N PHE A 114 5.54 -6.29 -9.87
CA PHE A 114 4.26 -5.61 -10.00
C PHE A 114 3.79 -4.95 -8.70
N VAL A 115 4.38 -5.35 -7.57
CA VAL A 115 4.07 -4.81 -6.24
C VAL A 115 5.13 -3.82 -5.80
N LEU A 116 6.41 -4.14 -6.01
CA LEU A 116 7.53 -3.27 -5.65
C LEU A 116 7.55 -1.97 -6.45
N LEU A 117 7.10 -1.98 -7.72
CA LEU A 117 7.04 -0.76 -8.52
C LEU A 117 6.05 0.28 -7.93
N PRO A 118 4.76 -0.04 -7.69
CA PRO A 118 3.86 0.88 -6.99
C PRO A 118 4.38 1.35 -5.62
N ILE A 119 4.97 0.45 -4.83
CA ILE A 119 5.56 0.80 -3.52
C ILE A 119 6.72 1.78 -3.70
N ALA A 120 7.64 1.53 -4.61
CA ALA A 120 8.74 2.43 -4.90
C ALA A 120 8.24 3.79 -5.41
N SER A 121 7.20 3.82 -6.25
CA SER A 121 6.56 5.07 -6.68
C SER A 121 5.95 5.85 -5.51
N LEU A 122 5.31 5.17 -4.55
CA LEU A 122 4.79 5.79 -3.33
C LEU A 122 5.91 6.41 -2.50
N LEU A 123 7.00 5.67 -2.27
CA LEU A 123 8.15 6.16 -1.50
C LEU A 123 8.89 7.30 -2.22
N PHE A 124 9.01 7.23 -3.55
CA PHE A 124 9.58 8.31 -4.34
C PHE A 124 8.75 9.59 -4.21
N LEU A 125 7.42 9.50 -4.35
CA LEU A 125 6.54 10.64 -4.17
C LEU A 125 6.65 11.20 -2.74
N ALA A 126 6.63 10.32 -1.74
CA ALA A 126 6.78 10.71 -0.34
C ALA A 126 8.08 11.49 -0.11
N GLY A 127 9.23 10.92 -0.47
CA GLY A 127 10.53 11.54 -0.21
C GLY A 127 10.85 12.76 -1.09
N ASN A 128 10.29 12.85 -2.30
CA ASN A 128 10.66 13.91 -3.24
C ASN A 128 9.69 15.09 -3.29
N ARG A 129 8.40 14.87 -2.97
CA ARG A 129 7.36 15.90 -3.08
C ARG A 129 6.63 16.20 -1.78
N LEU A 130 6.60 15.25 -0.85
CA LEU A 130 5.80 15.36 0.36
C LEU A 130 6.67 15.33 1.63
N TYR A 131 8.00 15.32 1.47
CA TYR A 131 8.93 15.28 2.58
C TYR A 131 8.65 16.45 3.51
N ALA A 132 8.47 16.12 4.78
CA ALA A 132 8.30 17.07 5.85
C ALA A 132 9.34 16.76 6.92
N GLU A 133 9.78 17.78 7.66
CA GLU A 133 10.69 17.57 8.78
C GLU A 133 10.00 16.84 9.94
N ALA A 134 10.80 16.20 10.79
CA ALA A 134 10.32 15.56 12.01
C ALA A 134 9.86 16.63 13.02
N ALA A 135 8.56 16.91 13.05
CA ALA A 135 7.96 17.96 13.88
C ALA A 135 6.86 17.44 14.82
N PRO A 136 6.47 18.20 15.86
CA PRO A 136 5.30 17.91 16.69
C PRO A 136 4.00 17.85 15.88
N LEU A 137 2.98 17.18 16.41
CA LEU A 137 1.66 17.14 15.79
C LEU A 137 0.99 18.52 15.82
N VAL A 138 0.27 18.82 14.74
CA VAL A 138 -0.68 19.94 14.70
C VAL A 138 -1.80 19.69 15.73
N PRO A 139 -2.44 20.74 16.29
CA PRO A 139 -3.34 20.60 17.42
C PRO A 139 -4.46 19.55 17.27
N PRO A 140 -5.17 19.43 16.13
CA PRO A 140 -6.21 18.41 15.96
C PRO A 140 -5.71 16.97 16.07
N LEU A 141 -4.42 16.74 15.78
CA LEU A 141 -3.79 15.42 15.78
C LEU A 141 -3.26 15.00 17.16
N ARG A 142 -3.23 15.91 18.16
CA ARG A 142 -2.70 15.65 19.52
C ARG A 142 -3.69 14.86 20.38
N SER A 143 -4.06 13.66 19.95
CA SER A 143 -4.93 12.74 20.70
C SER A 143 -4.51 11.29 20.48
N TYR A 144 -4.96 10.38 21.34
CA TYR A 144 -4.67 8.95 21.18
C TYR A 144 -5.34 8.35 19.92
N TRP A 145 -6.35 9.00 19.35
CA TRP A 145 -7.05 8.52 18.15
C TRP A 145 -6.15 8.40 16.93
N ILE A 146 -5.10 9.23 16.83
CA ILE A 146 -4.12 9.10 15.76
C ILE A 146 -3.46 7.70 15.78
N ILE A 147 -3.30 7.08 16.95
CA ILE A 147 -2.71 5.74 17.08
C ILE A 147 -3.67 4.67 16.58
N ILE A 148 -4.98 4.87 16.78
CA ILE A 148 -6.01 3.86 16.49
C ILE A 148 -6.53 4.02 15.06
N HIS A 149 -7.10 5.18 14.75
CA HIS A 149 -7.76 5.44 13.47
C HIS A 149 -6.76 5.49 12.31
N VAL A 150 -5.70 6.28 12.43
CA VAL A 150 -4.75 6.45 11.31
C VAL A 150 -3.96 5.16 11.07
N ALA A 151 -3.60 4.41 12.11
CA ALA A 151 -2.99 3.09 11.93
C ALA A 151 -3.92 2.10 11.19
N ALA A 152 -5.23 2.11 11.48
CA ALA A 152 -6.20 1.31 10.75
C ALA A 152 -6.31 1.72 9.28
N ALA A 153 -6.30 3.02 8.99
CA ALA A 153 -6.31 3.56 7.63
C ALA A 153 -5.03 3.21 6.85
N ILE A 154 -3.86 3.25 7.50
CA ILE A 154 -2.56 2.81 6.96
C ILE A 154 -2.62 1.33 6.60
N MET A 155 -3.12 0.50 7.53
CA MET A 155 -3.26 -0.94 7.32
C MET A 155 -4.17 -1.24 6.13
N ALA A 156 -5.35 -0.60 6.08
CA ALA A 156 -6.28 -0.74 4.96
C ALA A 156 -5.64 -0.36 3.63
N SER A 157 -4.97 0.80 3.58
CA SER A 157 -4.35 1.34 2.37
C SER A 157 -3.25 0.42 1.83
N GLY A 158 -2.36 -0.06 2.71
CA GLY A 158 -1.26 -0.97 2.33
C GLY A 158 -1.75 -2.32 1.83
N VAL A 159 -2.75 -2.90 2.50
CA VAL A 159 -3.32 -4.20 2.10
C VAL A 159 -4.18 -4.09 0.85
N PHE A 160 -4.96 -3.01 0.69
CA PHE A 160 -5.71 -2.79 -0.53
C PHE A 160 -4.79 -2.71 -1.72
N LEU A 161 -3.65 -2.01 -1.65
CA LEU A 161 -2.69 -1.91 -2.75
C LEU A 161 -2.37 -3.30 -3.32
N LEU A 162 -2.12 -4.28 -2.45
CA LEU A 162 -1.89 -5.67 -2.86
C LEU A 162 -3.12 -6.32 -3.50
N SER A 163 -4.31 -6.14 -2.91
CA SER A 163 -5.59 -6.62 -3.46
C SER A 163 -5.83 -6.12 -4.89
N GLY A 164 -5.61 -4.83 -5.13
CA GLY A 164 -5.77 -4.20 -6.44
C GLY A 164 -4.74 -4.69 -7.45
N VAL A 165 -3.46 -4.72 -7.08
CA VAL A 165 -2.38 -5.22 -7.97
C VAL A 165 -2.60 -6.67 -8.35
N VAL A 166 -2.93 -7.55 -7.40
CA VAL A 166 -3.19 -8.97 -7.67
C VAL A 166 -4.43 -9.14 -8.56
N SER A 167 -5.46 -8.30 -8.40
CA SER A 167 -6.63 -8.31 -9.29
C SER A 167 -6.30 -7.83 -10.70
N ALA A 168 -5.46 -6.80 -10.85
CA ALA A 168 -4.98 -6.35 -12.15
C ALA A 168 -4.15 -7.45 -12.84
N LEU A 169 -3.31 -8.17 -12.09
CA LEU A 169 -2.59 -9.34 -12.58
C LEU A 169 -3.53 -10.46 -13.01
N HIS A 170 -4.60 -10.71 -12.27
CA HIS A 170 -5.63 -11.66 -12.65
C HIS A 170 -6.25 -11.28 -14.00
N LEU A 171 -6.66 -10.01 -14.18
CA LEU A 171 -7.21 -9.54 -15.46
C LEU A 171 -6.20 -9.68 -16.61
N ALA A 172 -4.93 -9.31 -16.37
CA ALA A 172 -3.85 -9.48 -17.35
C ALA A 172 -3.59 -10.95 -17.71
N SER A 173 -3.78 -11.87 -16.76
CA SER A 173 -3.66 -13.33 -16.99
C SER A 173 -4.85 -13.91 -17.74
N SER A 174 -6.05 -13.33 -17.57
CA SER A 174 -7.30 -13.81 -18.17
C SER A 174 -7.44 -13.51 -19.67
N GLY A 175 -6.45 -12.84 -20.27
CA GLY A 175 -6.39 -12.57 -21.71
C GLY A 175 -7.22 -11.36 -22.17
N GLU A 176 -7.70 -10.53 -21.25
CA GLU A 176 -8.51 -9.34 -21.56
C GLU A 176 -7.76 -8.32 -22.44
N PHE A 177 -6.44 -8.21 -22.26
CA PHE A 177 -5.57 -7.35 -23.07
C PHE A 177 -4.81 -8.13 -24.16
N THR A 178 -5.08 -9.43 -24.33
CA THR A 178 -4.53 -10.20 -25.45
C THR A 178 -5.46 -10.14 -26.65
N ARG A 179 -4.88 -9.97 -27.84
CA ARG A 179 -5.59 -10.05 -29.12
C ARG A 179 -6.38 -11.37 -29.14
N LYS A 180 -7.71 -11.29 -29.32
CA LYS A 180 -8.65 -12.45 -29.28
C LYS A 180 -7.99 -13.70 -29.90
N GLY A 181 -7.79 -14.73 -29.07
CA GLY A 181 -7.40 -16.06 -29.52
C GLY A 181 -5.92 -16.46 -29.39
N LYS A 182 -5.02 -15.60 -28.90
CA LYS A 182 -3.65 -16.05 -28.56
C LYS A 182 -3.45 -16.14 -27.05
N PRO A 183 -3.11 -17.31 -26.48
CA PRO A 183 -2.70 -17.37 -25.09
C PRO A 183 -1.55 -16.39 -24.89
N SER A 184 -1.65 -15.52 -23.89
CA SER A 184 -0.53 -14.74 -23.41
C SER A 184 0.54 -15.78 -23.09
N GLY A 185 1.60 -15.93 -23.91
CA GLY A 185 2.66 -16.91 -23.63
C GLY A 185 3.38 -16.64 -22.29
N ARG A 186 2.93 -15.64 -21.52
CA ARG A 186 3.38 -15.25 -20.19
C ARG A 186 2.89 -16.25 -19.14
N ARG A 187 3.83 -16.86 -18.44
CA ARG A 187 3.60 -17.71 -17.27
C ARG A 187 3.36 -16.85 -16.03
N LEU A 188 2.10 -16.44 -15.86
CA LEU A 188 1.60 -15.88 -14.59
C LEU A 188 1.13 -17.02 -13.67
N PRO A 189 1.01 -16.79 -12.34
CA PRO A 189 0.35 -17.74 -11.45
C PRO A 189 -1.05 -18.09 -11.95
N PRO A 190 -1.59 -19.27 -11.63
CA PRO A 190 -2.93 -19.67 -12.04
C PRO A 190 -3.97 -18.61 -11.65
N ALA A 191 -4.89 -18.29 -12.56
CA ALA A 191 -5.87 -17.22 -12.36
C ALA A 191 -6.71 -17.40 -11.08
N GLU A 192 -7.05 -18.65 -10.74
CA GLU A 192 -7.75 -18.99 -9.49
C GLU A 192 -6.93 -18.67 -8.23
N HIS A 193 -5.60 -18.84 -8.30
CA HIS A 193 -4.71 -18.52 -7.20
C HIS A 193 -4.66 -17.01 -6.96
N LEU A 194 -4.55 -16.22 -8.03
CA LEU A 194 -4.61 -14.75 -7.97
C LEU A 194 -5.96 -14.27 -7.42
N ASP A 195 -7.07 -14.86 -7.88
CA ASP A 195 -8.42 -14.51 -7.40
C ASP A 195 -8.62 -14.80 -5.90
N LYS A 196 -8.05 -15.91 -5.39
CA LYS A 196 -8.06 -16.25 -3.97
C LYS A 196 -7.24 -15.27 -3.13
N ILE A 197 -6.07 -14.88 -3.62
CA ILE A 197 -5.20 -13.93 -2.90
C ILE A 197 -5.84 -12.54 -2.88
N ALA A 198 -6.34 -12.06 -4.01
CA ALA A 198 -7.08 -10.80 -4.10
C ALA A 198 -8.30 -10.79 -3.17
N TYR A 199 -9.03 -11.91 -3.06
CA TYR A 199 -10.13 -12.03 -2.10
C TYR A 199 -9.69 -11.82 -0.66
N ARG A 200 -8.63 -12.54 -0.26
CA ARG A 200 -8.15 -12.58 1.12
C ARG A 200 -7.61 -11.23 1.54
N THR A 201 -6.77 -10.62 0.71
CA THR A 201 -6.24 -9.28 0.98
C THR A 201 -7.35 -8.24 0.93
N GLY A 202 -8.26 -8.29 -0.04
CA GLY A 202 -9.42 -7.40 -0.11
C GLY A 202 -10.33 -7.49 1.12
N THR A 203 -10.53 -8.70 1.66
CA THR A 203 -11.31 -8.91 2.89
C THR A 203 -10.62 -8.27 4.10
N VAL A 204 -9.31 -8.49 4.27
CA VAL A 204 -8.53 -7.86 5.35
C VAL A 204 -8.60 -6.34 5.24
N GLY A 205 -8.38 -5.79 4.05
CA GLY A 205 -8.47 -4.35 3.80
C GLY A 205 -9.87 -3.77 4.10
N PHE A 206 -10.94 -4.50 3.74
CA PHE A 206 -12.30 -4.08 4.03
C PHE A 206 -12.60 -4.06 5.54
N LEU A 207 -12.15 -5.07 6.29
CA LEU A 207 -12.31 -5.11 7.74
C LEU A 207 -11.57 -3.96 8.42
N THR A 208 -10.33 -3.70 8.01
CA THR A 208 -9.54 -2.60 8.59
C THR A 208 -10.05 -1.23 8.16
N LEU A 209 -10.59 -1.08 6.94
CA LEU A 209 -11.27 0.14 6.50
C LEU A 209 -12.56 0.37 7.29
N THR A 210 -13.35 -0.67 7.52
CA THR A 210 -14.59 -0.58 8.33
C THR A 210 -14.25 -0.11 9.74
N PHE A 211 -13.23 -0.71 10.35
CA PHE A 211 -12.73 -0.26 11.65
C PHE A 211 -12.25 1.20 11.61
N ALA A 212 -11.48 1.59 10.57
CA ALA A 212 -11.02 2.96 10.39
C ALA A 212 -12.18 3.96 10.28
N ILE A 213 -13.24 3.66 9.52
CA ILE A 213 -14.41 4.54 9.39
C ILE A 213 -15.11 4.71 10.73
N ILE A 214 -15.33 3.62 11.48
CA ILE A 214 -16.00 3.66 12.79
C ILE A 214 -15.16 4.50 13.78
N THR A 215 -13.87 4.21 13.92
CA THR A 215 -13.01 4.96 14.85
C THR A 215 -12.78 6.40 14.38
N GLY A 216 -12.84 6.64 13.07
CA GLY A 216 -12.76 7.98 12.49
C GLY A 216 -13.95 8.83 12.85
N ALA A 217 -15.17 8.26 12.79
CA ALA A 217 -16.38 8.95 13.21
C ALA A 217 -16.34 9.32 14.70
N VAL A 218 -15.86 8.42 15.58
CA VAL A 218 -15.71 8.73 17.01
C VAL A 218 -14.67 9.82 17.23
N TRP A 219 -13.55 9.79 16.51
CA TRP A 219 -12.55 10.85 16.61
C TRP A 219 -13.07 12.20 16.10
N ALA A 220 -13.85 12.21 15.01
CA ALA A 220 -14.45 13.41 14.45
C ALA A 220 -15.40 14.12 15.45
N GLU A 221 -16.12 13.35 16.27
CA GLU A 221 -16.97 13.92 17.32
C GLU A 221 -16.13 14.68 18.35
N GLN A 222 -15.02 14.10 18.80
CA GLN A 222 -14.14 14.75 19.77
C GLN A 222 -13.40 15.95 19.18
N ALA A 223 -13.02 15.88 17.91
CA ALA A 223 -12.26 16.94 17.27
C ALA A 223 -13.14 18.12 16.85
N TRP A 224 -14.32 17.85 16.28
CA TRP A 224 -15.14 18.83 15.55
C TRP A 224 -16.60 18.90 16.03
N GLY A 225 -16.97 18.15 17.08
CA GLY A 225 -18.31 18.16 17.67
C GLY A 225 -19.38 17.38 16.90
N ARG A 226 -19.00 16.56 15.91
CA ARG A 226 -19.93 15.74 15.12
C ARG A 226 -19.26 14.45 14.58
N PHE A 227 -20.02 13.36 14.52
CA PHE A 227 -19.51 12.06 14.05
C PHE A 227 -19.20 12.01 12.54
N TRP A 228 -19.85 12.85 11.74
CA TRP A 228 -19.74 12.86 10.29
C TRP A 228 -20.19 14.21 9.76
N GLY A 229 -19.67 14.66 8.62
CA GLY A 229 -20.10 15.87 7.94
C GLY A 229 -19.79 15.93 6.46
N TRP A 230 -19.63 14.79 5.79
CA TRP A 230 -19.61 14.68 4.33
C TRP A 230 -18.50 15.48 3.65
N ASP A 231 -17.38 15.72 4.34
CA ASP A 231 -16.22 16.31 3.68
C ASP A 231 -15.66 15.36 2.61
N PRO A 232 -14.81 15.82 1.69
CA PRO A 232 -14.28 14.98 0.62
C PRO A 232 -13.63 13.68 1.12
N LYS A 233 -12.96 13.69 2.28
CA LYS A 233 -12.29 12.50 2.84
C LYS A 233 -13.28 11.47 3.35
N GLU A 234 -14.22 11.92 4.16
CA GLU A 234 -15.32 11.11 4.67
C GLU A 234 -16.15 10.51 3.52
N THR A 235 -16.54 11.34 2.56
CA THR A 235 -17.35 10.92 1.41
C THR A 235 -16.64 9.87 0.57
N VAL A 236 -15.39 10.09 0.18
CA VAL A 236 -14.66 9.13 -0.66
C VAL A 236 -14.27 7.88 0.13
N ALA A 237 -14.03 7.97 1.44
CA ALA A 237 -13.86 6.79 2.30
C ALA A 237 -15.14 5.92 2.30
N PHE A 238 -16.32 6.54 2.39
CA PHE A 238 -17.59 5.82 2.30
C PHE A 238 -17.81 5.21 0.90
N VAL A 239 -17.51 5.93 -0.19
CA VAL A 239 -17.57 5.37 -1.55
C VAL A 239 -16.61 4.18 -1.70
N SER A 240 -15.39 4.28 -1.17
CA SER A 240 -14.43 3.17 -1.15
C SER A 240 -15.00 1.95 -0.42
N TRP A 241 -15.62 2.18 0.74
CA TRP A 241 -16.28 1.13 1.52
C TRP A 241 -17.40 0.47 0.73
N VAL A 242 -18.27 1.24 0.07
CA VAL A 242 -19.35 0.71 -0.77
C VAL A 242 -18.81 -0.12 -1.94
N CYS A 243 -17.76 0.33 -2.63
CA CYS A 243 -17.14 -0.43 -3.71
C CYS A 243 -16.61 -1.79 -3.23
N TYR A 244 -15.92 -1.84 -2.08
CA TYR A 244 -15.41 -3.09 -1.53
C TYR A 244 -16.50 -3.96 -0.91
N ALA A 245 -17.52 -3.37 -0.30
CA ALA A 245 -18.71 -4.10 0.15
C ALA A 245 -19.42 -4.76 -1.02
N ALA A 246 -19.64 -4.04 -2.13
CA ALA A 246 -20.22 -4.59 -3.35
C ALA A 246 -19.34 -5.69 -3.96
N TYR A 247 -18.01 -5.51 -3.99
CA TYR A 247 -17.07 -6.55 -4.40
C TYR A 247 -17.21 -7.83 -3.57
N LEU A 248 -17.16 -7.73 -2.24
CA LEU A 248 -17.24 -8.88 -1.34
C LEU A 248 -18.64 -9.51 -1.35
N HIS A 249 -19.70 -8.69 -1.40
CA HIS A 249 -21.08 -9.14 -1.48
C HIS A 249 -21.33 -9.91 -2.77
N ALA A 250 -20.95 -9.36 -3.94
CA ALA A 250 -21.13 -10.03 -5.23
C ALA A 250 -20.43 -11.40 -5.28
N ARG A 251 -19.30 -11.56 -4.57
CA ARG A 251 -18.63 -12.86 -4.44
C ARG A 251 -19.35 -13.82 -3.50
N ALA A 252 -19.87 -13.32 -2.39
CA ALA A 252 -20.52 -14.14 -1.36
C ALA A 252 -21.94 -14.57 -1.76
N THR A 253 -22.72 -13.70 -2.39
CA THR A 253 -24.15 -13.95 -2.69
C THR A 253 -24.40 -14.32 -4.15
N ALA A 254 -23.87 -13.54 -5.08
CA ALA A 254 -24.08 -13.76 -6.51
C ALA A 254 -23.06 -14.75 -7.13
N GLY A 255 -22.11 -15.24 -6.34
CA GLY A 255 -21.10 -16.20 -6.77
C GLY A 255 -20.13 -15.64 -7.84
N TRP A 256 -20.00 -14.31 -7.95
CA TRP A 256 -19.13 -13.71 -8.96
C TRP A 256 -17.68 -14.15 -8.74
N ARG A 257 -17.06 -14.67 -9.80
CA ARG A 257 -15.67 -15.11 -9.81
C ARG A 257 -14.98 -14.64 -11.09
N GLY A 258 -13.65 -14.61 -11.05
CA GLY A 258 -12.83 -14.24 -12.19
C GLY A 258 -13.02 -12.78 -12.60
N ARG A 259 -13.16 -12.54 -13.91
CA ARG A 259 -13.07 -11.21 -14.53
C ARG A 259 -14.01 -10.15 -13.93
N ARG A 260 -15.29 -10.46 -13.73
CA ARG A 260 -16.28 -9.48 -13.20
C ARG A 260 -15.90 -9.02 -11.80
N SER A 261 -15.47 -9.97 -10.96
CA SER A 261 -15.06 -9.69 -9.59
C SER A 261 -13.75 -8.91 -9.54
N ALA A 262 -12.79 -9.26 -10.38
CA ALA A 262 -11.51 -8.55 -10.46
C ALA A 262 -11.66 -7.09 -10.91
N TRP A 263 -12.58 -6.78 -11.83
CA TRP A 263 -12.88 -5.39 -12.19
C TRP A 263 -13.47 -4.57 -11.04
N LEU A 264 -14.42 -5.13 -10.27
CA LEU A 264 -14.95 -4.45 -9.09
C LEU A 264 -13.84 -4.11 -8.07
N ASN A 265 -12.90 -5.03 -7.86
CA ASN A 265 -11.77 -4.80 -6.97
C ASN A 265 -10.82 -3.70 -7.51
N VAL A 266 -10.53 -3.71 -8.81
CA VAL A 266 -9.72 -2.68 -9.46
C VAL A 266 -10.40 -1.30 -9.38
N ILE A 267 -11.72 -1.23 -9.56
CA ILE A 267 -12.47 0.02 -9.36
C ILE A 267 -12.35 0.48 -7.91
N GLY A 268 -12.56 -0.42 -6.93
CA GLY A 268 -12.36 -0.09 -5.52
C GLY A 268 -10.95 0.42 -5.21
N MET A 269 -9.92 -0.18 -5.81
CA MET A 269 -8.54 0.31 -5.74
C MET A 269 -8.40 1.73 -6.27
N VAL A 270 -8.96 2.03 -7.45
CA VAL A 270 -8.92 3.37 -8.02
C VAL A 270 -9.58 4.40 -7.11
N VAL A 271 -10.71 4.07 -6.49
CA VAL A 271 -11.38 4.97 -5.52
C VAL A 271 -10.53 5.17 -4.26
N VAL A 272 -9.88 4.11 -3.75
CA VAL A 272 -8.93 4.24 -2.61
C VAL A 272 -7.75 5.14 -2.97
N LEU A 273 -7.17 5.00 -4.16
CA LEU A 273 -6.08 5.86 -4.64
C LEU A 273 -6.54 7.30 -4.83
N PHE A 274 -7.76 7.52 -5.32
CA PHE A 274 -8.37 8.84 -5.41
C PHE A 274 -8.50 9.48 -4.01
N ASN A 275 -8.94 8.71 -3.00
CA ASN A 275 -8.97 9.19 -1.62
C ASN A 275 -7.58 9.47 -1.03
N LEU A 276 -6.59 8.66 -1.42
CA LEU A 276 -5.22 8.77 -0.92
C LEU A 276 -4.49 9.97 -1.51
N PHE A 277 -4.66 10.26 -2.80
CA PHE A 277 -3.93 11.30 -3.49
C PHE A 277 -4.77 12.55 -3.74
N PHE A 278 -5.86 12.42 -4.50
CA PHE A 278 -6.62 13.60 -4.91
C PHE A 278 -7.23 14.31 -3.71
N VAL A 279 -7.88 13.56 -2.82
CA VAL A 279 -8.53 14.17 -1.65
C VAL A 279 -7.50 14.76 -0.67
N ASN A 280 -6.36 14.10 -0.46
CA ASN A 280 -5.34 14.62 0.45
C ASN A 280 -4.54 15.78 -0.14
N LEU A 281 -4.29 15.83 -1.45
CA LEU A 281 -3.36 16.80 -2.06
C LEU A 281 -4.08 17.95 -2.78
N VAL A 282 -5.34 17.77 -3.17
CA VAL A 282 -6.07 18.72 -4.03
C VAL A 282 -7.34 19.23 -3.35
N ALA A 283 -8.06 18.39 -2.60
CA ALA A 283 -9.30 18.82 -1.97
C ALA A 283 -9.04 19.60 -0.68
N VAL A 284 -9.71 20.74 -0.52
CA VAL A 284 -9.74 21.49 0.74
C VAL A 284 -10.75 20.83 1.67
N GLY A 285 -10.35 20.56 2.91
CA GLY A 285 -11.20 19.96 3.92
C GLY A 285 -10.54 19.89 5.28
N LEU A 286 -11.30 19.45 6.29
CA LEU A 286 -10.86 19.33 7.68
C LEU A 286 -9.74 18.27 7.87
N HIS A 287 -9.49 17.47 6.84
CA HIS A 287 -8.42 16.48 6.74
C HIS A 287 -7.18 16.97 5.98
N SER A 288 -7.09 18.25 5.64
CA SER A 288 -5.92 18.83 4.97
C SER A 288 -4.75 18.97 5.95
N TYR A 289 -4.15 17.83 6.33
CA TYR A 289 -2.90 17.75 7.07
C TYR A 289 -1.75 17.37 6.15
N ALA A 290 -1.90 17.67 4.86
CA ALA A 290 -0.99 17.17 3.85
C ALA A 290 0.42 17.77 3.97
N GLY A 291 0.56 18.89 4.69
CA GLY A 291 1.86 19.54 4.92
C GLY A 291 2.51 20.03 3.62
N VAL A 292 1.70 20.20 2.58
CA VAL A 292 2.09 20.80 1.30
C VAL A 292 1.71 22.28 1.37
N ASP A 293 2.73 23.12 1.55
CA ASP A 293 2.67 24.55 1.25
C ASP A 293 3.04 24.78 -0.23
#